data_AF-A0A7Y5L4I4-F1
#
_entry.id   AF-A0A7Y5L4I4-F1
#
_cell.length_a   1.000
_cell.length_b   1.000
_cell.length_c   1.000
_cell.angle_alpha   90.00
_cell.angle_beta   90.00
_cell.angle_gamma   90.00
#
_symmetry.space_group_name_H-M   'P 1'
#
loop_
_entity.id
_entity.type
_entity.pdbx_description
1 polymer ?
#
loop_
_entity_poly.entity_id
_entity_poly.type
_entity_poly.pdbx_seq_one_letter_code
_entity_poly.pdbx_strand_id
1 'polypeptide(L)'
;MKKIRNAVLLILSVLFAFFASGCGGDTEKKTDTADSGTPPSVSAEQNKAVIEYVKLDDKQVKELAVKTVTLRKETVNYEITAPGTVYPAPENVYVVSAPLSGRVVTIYAHEGEYVKKGQLLLEIESLEYASLVSEYMQAKADETYFKSNFDRITLLVQQKISSQSDLDKA
;
A
#
# COMPACT_ATOMS: atom_id res chain seq x y z
N MET A 1 9.90 33.34 -10.52
CA MET A 1 8.85 32.66 -9.71
C MET A 1 7.41 33.04 -10.06
N LYS A 2 7.09 34.21 -10.67
CA LYS A 2 5.72 34.57 -11.09
C LYS A 2 5.15 33.72 -12.25
N LYS A 3 5.99 33.27 -13.19
CA LYS A 3 5.56 32.50 -14.38
C LYS A 3 5.03 31.09 -14.03
N ILE A 4 5.58 30.45 -13.00
CA ILE A 4 5.18 29.10 -12.57
C ILE A 4 3.85 29.15 -11.80
N ARG A 5 3.62 30.20 -11.01
CA ARG A 5 2.36 30.40 -10.27
C ARG A 5 1.16 30.62 -11.19
N ASN A 6 1.35 31.32 -12.31
CA ASN A 6 0.29 31.51 -13.31
C ASN A 6 0.05 30.25 -14.17
N ALA A 7 1.08 29.43 -14.40
CA ALA A 7 0.92 28.14 -15.07
C ALA A 7 0.14 27.14 -14.21
N VAL A 8 0.40 27.09 -12.89
CA VAL A 8 -0.34 26.25 -11.94
C VAL A 8 -1.80 26.72 -11.80
N LEU A 9 -2.05 28.03 -11.80
CA LEU A 9 -3.41 28.59 -11.77
C LEU A 9 -4.21 28.29 -13.05
N LEU A 10 -3.56 28.27 -14.22
CA LEU A 10 -4.21 27.88 -15.48
C LEU A 10 -4.51 26.38 -15.55
N ILE A 11 -3.62 25.53 -15.03
CA ILE A 11 -3.84 24.07 -14.99
C ILE A 11 -4.96 23.71 -13.99
N LEU A 12 -5.06 24.44 -12.87
CA LEU A 12 -6.13 24.24 -11.88
C LEU A 12 -7.51 24.68 -12.40
N SER A 13 -7.58 25.70 -13.27
CA SER A 13 -8.84 26.13 -13.91
C SER A 13 -9.34 25.18 -15.00
N VAL A 14 -8.42 24.47 -15.69
CA VAL A 14 -8.78 23.50 -16.74
C VAL A 14 -9.26 22.18 -16.13
N LEU A 15 -8.76 21.81 -14.94
CA LEU A 15 -9.19 20.59 -14.25
C LEU A 15 -10.58 20.73 -13.61
N PHE A 16 -11.00 21.95 -13.26
CA PHE A 16 -12.32 22.21 -12.67
C PHE A 16 -13.46 22.25 -13.71
N ALA A 17 -13.14 22.44 -15.00
CA ALA A 17 -14.13 22.44 -16.08
C ALA A 17 -14.53 21.03 -16.55
N PHE A 18 -13.79 19.98 -16.16
CA PHE A 18 -14.05 18.60 -16.58
C PHE A 18 -15.05 17.85 -15.69
N PHE A 19 -15.43 18.41 -14.54
CA PHE A 19 -16.28 17.73 -13.55
C PHE A 19 -17.78 18.12 -13.62
N ALA A 20 -18.17 18.94 -14.60
CA ALA A 20 -19.51 19.56 -14.65
C ALA A 20 -20.43 19.06 -15.78
N SER A 21 -20.16 17.90 -16.39
CA SER A 21 -21.09 17.28 -17.35
C SER A 21 -21.15 15.77 -17.17
N GLY A 22 -22.06 15.33 -16.31
CA GLY A 22 -22.37 13.90 -16.11
C GLY A 22 -23.75 13.71 -15.48
N CYS A 23 -24.80 13.92 -16.27
CA CYS A 23 -26.16 13.49 -15.96
C CYS A 23 -26.82 12.91 -17.23
N GLY A 24 -27.35 11.70 -17.10
CA GLY A 24 -28.07 10.89 -18.09
C GLY A 24 -28.06 9.45 -17.58
N GLY A 25 -29.12 8.63 -17.59
CA GLY A 25 -30.48 8.70 -18.10
C GLY A 25 -31.19 7.39 -17.68
N ASP A 26 -32.48 7.29 -17.99
CA ASP A 26 -33.52 6.40 -17.44
C ASP A 26 -33.44 4.85 -17.55
N THR A 27 -33.98 4.18 -16.52
CA THR A 27 -34.98 3.07 -16.47
C THR A 27 -34.89 1.80 -17.36
N GLU A 28 -34.75 0.59 -16.75
CA GLU A 28 -35.76 -0.51 -16.75
C GLU A 28 -35.33 -1.85 -16.06
N LYS A 29 -36.35 -2.61 -15.63
CA LYS A 29 -36.41 -3.83 -14.78
C LYS A 29 -35.69 -5.10 -15.30
N LYS A 30 -35.29 -5.98 -14.36
CA LYS A 30 -35.61 -7.43 -14.42
C LYS A 30 -35.55 -8.15 -13.06
N THR A 31 -36.55 -8.99 -12.84
CA THR A 31 -36.80 -9.90 -11.72
C THR A 31 -36.14 -11.27 -11.98
N ASP A 32 -35.64 -11.96 -10.95
CA ASP A 32 -35.97 -13.37 -10.58
C ASP A 32 -34.88 -14.09 -9.73
N THR A 33 -35.29 -14.41 -8.49
CA THR A 33 -35.07 -15.59 -7.61
C THR A 33 -33.72 -16.27 -7.29
N ALA A 34 -33.54 -16.45 -5.96
CA ALA A 34 -32.91 -17.56 -5.20
C ALA A 34 -31.37 -17.67 -5.20
N ASP A 35 -30.61 -17.87 -4.11
CA ASP A 35 -30.85 -18.17 -2.69
C ASP A 35 -29.50 -18.02 -1.92
N SER A 36 -29.58 -18.01 -0.58
CA SER A 36 -28.56 -18.20 0.46
C SER A 36 -27.92 -16.97 1.11
N GLY A 37 -28.34 -16.69 2.35
CA GLY A 37 -27.39 -16.19 3.36
C GLY A 37 -27.89 -15.27 4.48
N THR A 38 -29.13 -14.79 4.49
CA THR A 38 -29.56 -13.76 5.47
C THR A 38 -30.66 -14.27 6.42
N PRO A 39 -30.47 -14.17 7.76
CA PRO A 39 -31.47 -14.61 8.74
C PRO A 39 -32.79 -13.84 8.64
N PRO A 40 -33.94 -14.46 9.04
CA PRO A 40 -35.30 -13.98 8.78
C PRO A 40 -35.72 -12.71 9.56
N SER A 41 -34.79 -12.03 10.24
CA SER A 41 -35.10 -10.92 11.15
C SER A 41 -35.08 -9.53 10.50
N VAL A 42 -34.88 -9.41 9.18
CA VAL A 42 -34.83 -8.11 8.48
C VAL A 42 -35.72 -8.04 7.22
N SER A 43 -36.77 -8.87 7.15
CA SER A 43 -37.85 -8.61 6.19
C SER A 43 -38.68 -7.43 6.68
N ALA A 44 -38.83 -6.44 5.81
CA ALA A 44 -39.50 -5.18 6.06
C ALA A 44 -40.95 -5.36 6.54
N GLU A 45 -41.17 -5.23 7.85
CA GLU A 45 -42.48 -4.87 8.39
C GLU A 45 -42.49 -3.38 8.71
N GLN A 46 -43.36 -2.67 8.00
CA GLN A 46 -43.67 -1.27 8.18
C GLN A 46 -44.29 -1.06 9.58
N ASN A 47 -43.44 -0.87 10.59
CA ASN A 47 -43.88 -0.53 11.93
C ASN A 47 -44.29 0.96 11.95
N LYS A 48 -45.54 1.23 11.55
CA LYS A 48 -46.19 2.52 11.75
C LYS A 48 -46.35 2.68 13.26
N ALA A 49 -45.40 3.37 13.90
CA ALA A 49 -45.44 3.65 15.33
C ALA A 49 -46.81 4.26 15.70
N VAL A 50 -47.67 3.44 16.29
CA VAL A 50 -48.94 3.90 16.87
C VAL A 50 -48.56 4.61 18.16
N ILE A 51 -48.52 5.94 18.13
CA ILE A 51 -48.35 6.73 19.34
C ILE A 51 -49.71 6.75 20.04
N GLU A 52 -49.84 5.95 21.10
CA GLU A 52 -51.00 5.94 21.97
C GLU A 52 -50.94 7.15 22.91
N TYR A 53 -51.92 8.05 22.83
CA TYR A 53 -51.98 9.26 23.66
C TYR A 53 -52.94 9.03 24.83
N VAL A 54 -52.48 9.33 26.04
CA VAL A 54 -53.33 9.39 27.23
C VAL A 54 -53.92 10.80 27.35
N LYS A 55 -55.25 10.92 27.36
CA LYS A 55 -55.97 12.18 27.59
C LYS A 55 -56.32 12.32 29.07
N LEU A 56 -56.00 13.47 29.64
CA LEU A 56 -56.25 13.82 31.05
C LEU A 56 -57.14 15.06 31.10
N ASP A 57 -58.07 15.10 32.06
CA ASP A 57 -58.90 16.27 32.37
C ASP A 57 -58.18 17.25 33.31
N ASP A 58 -58.57 18.53 33.31
CA ASP A 58 -57.86 19.61 34.03
C ASP A 58 -57.76 19.36 35.55
N LYS A 59 -58.75 18.66 36.13
CA LYS A 59 -58.72 18.23 37.54
C LYS A 59 -57.65 17.16 37.78
N GLN A 60 -57.51 16.22 36.86
CA GLN A 60 -56.54 15.12 36.95
C GLN A 60 -55.11 15.64 36.74
N VAL A 61 -54.92 16.61 35.85
CA VAL A 61 -53.61 17.29 35.66
C VAL A 61 -53.17 17.98 36.95
N LYS A 62 -54.11 18.60 37.67
CA LYS A 62 -53.85 19.31 38.93
C LYS A 62 -53.62 18.37 40.12
N GLU A 63 -54.34 17.26 40.20
CA GLU A 63 -54.16 16.22 41.23
C GLU A 63 -52.87 15.43 41.04
N LEU A 64 -52.51 15.14 39.78
CA LEU A 64 -51.28 14.42 39.41
C LEU A 64 -50.04 15.34 39.33
N ALA A 65 -50.20 16.65 39.57
CA ALA A 65 -49.14 17.66 39.58
C ALA A 65 -48.21 17.61 38.34
N VAL A 66 -48.80 17.45 37.15
CA VAL A 66 -48.03 17.32 35.90
C VAL A 66 -47.28 18.61 35.59
N LYS A 67 -45.95 18.53 35.52
CA LYS A 67 -45.06 19.63 35.14
C LYS A 67 -44.59 19.46 33.71
N THR A 68 -44.80 20.45 32.87
CA THR A 68 -44.29 20.49 31.50
C THR A 68 -43.10 21.45 31.42
N VAL A 69 -42.11 21.08 30.61
CA VAL A 69 -40.96 21.93 30.30
C VAL A 69 -40.84 22.01 28.79
N THR A 70 -40.63 23.22 28.26
CA THR A 70 -40.39 23.42 26.83
C THR A 70 -38.96 22.99 26.50
N LEU A 71 -38.81 22.02 25.58
CA LEU A 71 -37.49 21.63 25.09
C LEU A 71 -36.82 22.83 24.40
N ARG A 72 -35.59 23.14 24.82
CA ARG A 72 -34.71 24.09 24.14
C ARG A 72 -33.52 23.33 23.59
N LYS A 73 -33.12 23.65 22.36
CA LYS A 73 -31.86 23.17 21.81
C LYS A 73 -30.74 23.99 22.44
N GLU A 74 -29.81 23.30 23.08
CA GLU A 74 -28.61 23.89 23.65
C GLU A 74 -27.40 23.12 23.12
N THR A 75 -26.32 23.84 22.83
CA THR A 75 -25.07 23.23 22.39
C THR A 75 -24.35 22.70 23.62
N VAL A 76 -24.35 21.39 23.79
CA VAL A 76 -23.60 20.72 24.86
C VAL A 76 -22.20 20.41 24.34
N ASN A 77 -21.18 20.94 25.01
CA ASN A 77 -19.81 20.56 24.75
C ASN A 77 -19.52 19.23 25.47
N TYR A 78 -19.44 18.16 24.70
CA TYR A 78 -18.97 16.87 25.19
C TYR A 78 -17.45 16.79 25.03
N GLU A 79 -16.73 16.68 26.15
CA GLU A 79 -15.31 16.36 26.14
C GLU A 79 -15.16 14.84 26.29
N ILE A 80 -14.48 14.21 25.34
CA ILE A 80 -14.21 12.76 25.36
C ILE A 80 -12.71 12.59 25.60
N THR A 81 -12.35 12.05 26.76
CA THR A 81 -10.98 11.65 27.05
C THR A 81 -10.74 10.24 26.54
N ALA A 82 -9.75 10.07 25.68
CA ALA A 82 -9.34 8.78 25.15
C ALA A 82 -7.82 8.60 25.30
N PRO A 83 -7.35 7.38 25.65
CA PRO A 83 -5.92 7.08 25.65
C PRO A 83 -5.39 7.09 24.21
N GLY A 84 -4.17 7.61 24.04
CA GLY A 84 -3.46 7.61 22.77
C GLY A 84 -2.00 7.25 22.97
N THR A 85 -1.41 6.67 21.94
CA THR A 85 0.02 6.34 21.91
C THR A 85 0.69 7.12 20.79
N VAL A 86 1.86 7.68 21.07
CA VAL A 86 2.67 8.38 20.08
C VAL A 86 3.49 7.34 19.31
N TYR A 87 3.35 7.35 17.99
CA TYR A 87 4.17 6.55 17.09
C TYR A 87 4.97 7.45 16.16
N PRO A 88 6.19 7.04 15.77
CA PRO A 88 6.92 7.73 14.73
C PRO A 88 6.12 7.69 13.42
N ALA A 89 6.21 8.77 12.64
CA ALA A 89 5.62 8.80 11.31
C ALA A 89 6.24 7.67 10.46
N PRO A 90 5.43 6.86 9.74
CA PRO A 90 5.94 5.73 8.94
C PRO A 90 7.02 6.13 7.93
N GLU A 91 6.95 7.34 7.38
CA GLU A 91 7.91 7.89 6.41
C GLU A 91 9.32 8.11 6.99
N ASN A 92 9.46 8.16 8.31
CA ASN A 92 10.73 8.43 9.01
C ASN A 92 11.35 7.18 9.65
N VAL A 93 10.77 5.99 9.41
CA VAL A 93 11.27 4.72 9.96
C VAL A 93 11.63 3.80 8.81
N TYR A 94 12.88 3.35 8.79
CA TYR A 94 13.39 2.43 7.77
C TYR A 94 13.92 1.17 8.43
N VAL A 95 13.47 0.02 7.92
CA VAL A 95 14.00 -1.30 8.32
C VAL A 95 15.07 -1.67 7.31
N VAL A 96 16.31 -1.79 7.76
CA VAL A 96 17.45 -2.20 6.93
C VAL A 96 17.70 -3.69 7.15
N SER A 97 17.63 -4.47 6.08
CA SER A 97 17.89 -5.92 6.10
C SER A 97 19.11 -6.29 5.26
N ALA A 98 19.76 -7.39 5.61
CA ALA A 98 20.81 -7.96 4.79
C ALA A 98 20.21 -8.69 3.57
N PRO A 99 20.79 -8.52 2.37
CA PRO A 99 20.30 -9.19 1.16
C PRO A 99 20.61 -10.70 1.15
N LEU A 100 21.64 -11.13 1.88
CA LEU A 100 22.10 -12.51 1.97
C LEU A 100 22.20 -12.93 3.43
N SER A 101 21.98 -14.22 3.68
CA SER A 101 22.12 -14.80 5.01
C SER A 101 23.60 -15.04 5.32
N GLY A 102 24.00 -14.83 6.57
CA GLY A 102 25.40 -14.97 6.98
C GLY A 102 25.63 -14.73 8.45
N ARG A 103 26.89 -14.83 8.87
CA ARG A 103 27.35 -14.57 10.24
C ARG A 103 27.76 -13.11 10.37
N VAL A 104 27.26 -12.43 11.39
CA VAL A 104 27.71 -11.06 11.73
C VAL A 104 29.12 -11.13 12.30
N VAL A 105 30.07 -10.44 11.68
CA VAL A 105 31.47 -10.36 12.10
C VAL A 105 31.68 -9.20 13.05
N THR A 106 31.11 -8.04 12.70
CA THR A 106 31.30 -6.79 13.44
C THR A 106 30.05 -5.94 13.35
N ILE A 107 29.75 -5.25 14.45
CA ILE A 107 28.66 -4.30 14.58
C ILE A 107 29.29 -2.93 14.81
N TYR A 108 28.95 -1.96 13.98
CA TYR A 108 29.50 -0.60 14.00
C TYR A 108 28.53 0.44 14.57
N ALA A 109 27.24 0.12 14.66
CA ALA A 109 26.21 1.00 15.19
C ALA A 109 25.44 0.30 16.30
N HIS A 110 25.33 0.96 17.45
CA HIS A 110 24.60 0.47 18.61
C HIS A 110 23.26 1.19 18.79
N GLU A 111 22.38 0.60 19.59
CA GLU A 111 21.08 1.18 19.90
C GLU A 111 21.24 2.55 20.56
N GLY A 112 20.48 3.53 20.07
CA GLY A 112 20.53 4.91 20.56
C GLY A 112 21.63 5.78 19.95
N GLU A 113 22.55 5.22 19.17
CA GLU A 113 23.55 6.00 18.45
C GLU A 113 22.96 6.71 17.23
N TYR A 114 23.51 7.88 16.92
CA TYR A 114 23.12 8.64 15.74
C TYR A 114 23.83 8.09 14.49
N VAL A 115 23.06 7.65 13.51
CA VAL A 115 23.56 7.13 12.22
C VAL A 115 23.18 8.05 11.05
N LYS A 116 24.03 8.08 10.02
CA LYS A 116 23.79 8.85 8.79
C LYS A 116 23.55 7.93 7.60
N LYS A 117 22.89 8.45 6.57
CA LYS A 117 22.69 7.72 5.31
C LYS A 117 24.05 7.35 4.70
N GLY A 118 24.22 6.06 4.38
CA GLY A 118 25.46 5.51 3.81
C GLY A 118 26.51 5.12 4.84
N GLN A 119 26.23 5.25 6.14
CA GLN A 119 27.12 4.76 7.19
C GLN A 119 27.09 3.22 7.25
N LEU A 120 28.26 2.62 7.45
CA LEU A 120 28.38 1.18 7.70
C LEU A 120 27.78 0.85 9.07
N LEU A 121 26.83 -0.08 9.10
CA LEU A 121 26.14 -0.49 10.33
C LEU A 121 26.67 -1.82 10.87
N LEU A 122 26.92 -2.77 9.97
CA LEU A 122 27.29 -4.14 10.30
C LEU A 122 28.05 -4.77 9.14
N GLU A 123 28.88 -5.76 9.46
CA GLU A 123 29.63 -6.56 8.50
C GLU A 123 29.20 -8.03 8.64
N ILE A 124 28.84 -8.64 7.50
CA ILE A 124 28.33 -10.02 7.43
C ILE A 124 29.24 -10.85 6.53
N GLU A 125 29.69 -11.97 7.06
CA GLU A 125 30.31 -13.05 6.30
C GLU A 125 29.25 -14.06 5.85
N SER A 126 29.08 -14.21 4.54
CA SER A 126 28.14 -15.16 3.95
C SER A 126 28.86 -16.21 3.11
N LEU A 127 28.61 -17.49 3.43
CA LEU A 127 29.11 -18.61 2.63
C LEU A 127 28.42 -18.67 1.26
N GLU A 128 27.14 -18.29 1.20
CA GLU A 128 26.37 -18.22 -0.04
C GLU A 128 27.01 -17.22 -1.02
N TYR A 129 27.40 -16.04 -0.53
CA TYR A 129 28.11 -15.05 -1.33
C TYR A 129 29.45 -15.59 -1.87
N ALA A 130 30.22 -16.28 -1.02
CA ALA A 130 31.50 -16.87 -1.42
C ALA A 130 31.35 -17.92 -2.53
N SER A 131 30.31 -18.75 -2.46
CA SER A 131 29.97 -19.72 -3.51
C SER A 131 29.59 -19.02 -4.81
N LEU A 132 28.73 -17.99 -4.76
CA LEU A 132 28.35 -17.20 -5.94
C LEU A 132 29.56 -16.58 -6.64
N VAL A 133 30.48 -15.99 -5.85
CA VAL A 133 31.71 -15.40 -6.40
C VAL A 133 32.59 -16.47 -7.05
N SER A 134 32.72 -17.64 -6.44
CA SER A 134 33.51 -18.74 -7.01
C SER A 134 32.92 -19.25 -8.32
N GLU A 135 31.60 -19.43 -8.38
CA GLU A 135 30.88 -19.83 -9.59
C GLU A 135 31.02 -18.79 -10.71
N TYR A 136 30.87 -17.50 -10.37
CA TYR A 136 31.09 -16.40 -11.30
C TYR A 136 32.51 -16.40 -11.87
N MET A 137 33.53 -16.59 -11.01
CA MET A 137 34.93 -16.66 -11.45
C MET A 137 35.19 -17.85 -12.38
N GLN A 138 34.60 -19.01 -12.08
CA GLN A 138 34.70 -20.20 -12.93
C GLN A 138 34.06 -19.95 -14.30
N ALA A 139 32.83 -19.45 -14.34
CA ALA A 139 32.13 -19.13 -15.57
C ALA A 139 32.90 -18.09 -16.42
N LYS A 140 33.53 -17.10 -15.77
CA LYS A 140 34.37 -16.10 -16.45
C LYS A 140 35.64 -16.71 -17.05
N ALA A 141 36.26 -17.65 -16.33
CA ALA A 141 37.43 -18.38 -16.83
C ALA A 141 37.06 -19.25 -18.04
N ASP A 142 35.94 -19.97 -17.96
CA ASP A 142 35.42 -20.79 -19.05
C ASP A 142 35.06 -19.94 -20.27
N GLU A 143 34.38 -18.80 -20.10
CA GLU A 143 34.11 -17.84 -21.17
C GLU A 143 35.40 -17.41 -21.87
N THR A 144 36.43 -17.07 -21.10
CA THR A 144 37.72 -16.62 -21.63
C THR A 144 38.43 -17.74 -22.39
N TYR A 145 38.38 -18.96 -21.86
CA TYR A 145 38.94 -20.15 -22.49
C TYR A 145 38.24 -20.47 -23.81
N PHE A 146 36.91 -20.54 -23.82
CA PHE A 146 36.13 -20.81 -25.04
C PHE A 146 36.33 -19.72 -26.08
N LYS A 147 36.40 -18.45 -25.68
CA LYS A 147 36.70 -17.36 -26.60
C LYS A 147 38.08 -17.50 -27.24
N SER A 148 39.12 -17.75 -26.45
CA SER A 148 40.47 -17.98 -26.97
C SER A 148 40.53 -19.21 -27.88
N ASN A 149 39.79 -20.27 -27.54
CA ASN A 149 39.72 -21.46 -28.35
C ASN A 149 39.00 -21.21 -29.68
N PHE A 150 37.86 -20.54 -29.64
CA PHE A 150 37.08 -20.14 -30.81
C PHE A 150 37.89 -19.25 -31.75
N ASP A 151 38.59 -18.23 -31.23
CA ASP A 151 39.45 -17.34 -32.01
C ASP A 151 40.59 -18.13 -32.69
N ARG A 152 41.20 -19.08 -31.96
CA ARG A 152 42.27 -19.94 -32.47
C ARG A 152 41.77 -20.87 -33.59
N ILE A 153 40.64 -21.54 -33.40
CA ILE A 153 40.07 -22.45 -34.41
C ILE A 153 39.64 -21.65 -35.64
N THR A 154 39.05 -20.47 -35.44
CA THR A 154 38.70 -19.54 -36.52
C THR A 154 39.92 -19.20 -37.39
N LEU A 155 41.07 -18.89 -36.78
CA LEU A 155 42.30 -18.62 -37.51
C LEU A 155 42.82 -19.84 -38.28
N LEU A 156 42.77 -21.04 -37.69
CA LEU A 156 43.20 -22.28 -38.36
C LEU A 156 42.31 -22.65 -39.56
N VAL A 157 41.00 -22.41 -39.47
CA VAL A 157 40.07 -22.61 -40.59
C VAL A 157 40.34 -21.60 -41.71
N GLN A 158 40.61 -20.34 -41.38
CA GLN A 158 41.01 -19.32 -42.38
C GLN A 158 42.30 -19.71 -43.11
N GLN A 159 43.25 -20.33 -42.39
CA GLN A 159 44.49 -20.87 -42.95
C GLN A 159 44.31 -22.22 -43.69
N LYS A 160 43.07 -22.74 -43.79
CA LYS A 160 42.72 -24.03 -44.38
C LYS A 160 43.40 -25.24 -43.73
N ILE A 161 43.73 -25.14 -42.43
CA ILE A 161 44.37 -26.21 -41.65
C ILE A 161 43.33 -27.09 -40.95
N SER A 162 42.18 -26.52 -40.56
CA SER A 162 41.11 -27.21 -39.83
C SER A 162 39.78 -27.21 -40.61
N SER A 163 38.84 -28.07 -40.24
CA SER A 163 37.56 -28.23 -40.94
C SER A 163 36.49 -27.27 -40.40
N GLN A 164 35.49 -26.94 -41.22
CA GLN A 164 34.36 -26.10 -40.77
C GLN A 164 33.58 -26.75 -39.63
N SER A 165 33.50 -28.09 -39.58
CA SER A 165 32.85 -28.82 -38.49
C SER A 165 33.55 -28.65 -37.14
N ASP A 166 34.84 -28.32 -37.12
CA ASP A 166 35.59 -28.09 -35.88
C ASP A 166 35.28 -26.70 -35.32
N LEU A 167 35.01 -25.71 -36.18
CA LEU A 167 34.61 -24.36 -35.80
C LEU A 167 33.23 -24.33 -35.15
N ASP A 168 32.29 -25.12 -35.66
CA ASP A 168 30.92 -25.18 -35.12
C ASP A 168 30.85 -25.84 -33.71
N LYS A 169 31.91 -26.56 -33.31
CA LYS A 169 32.03 -27.24 -32.01
C LYS A 169 32.92 -26.49 -31.01
N ALA A 170 33.65 -25.48 -31.48
CA ALA A 170 34.67 -24.76 -30.71
C ALA A 170 34.06 -23.65 -29.83
#